data_AF-A0A512NHH2-F1
#
_entry.id   AF-A0A512NHH2-F1
#
_cell.length_a   1.000
_cell.length_b   1.000
_cell.length_c   1.000
_cell.angle_alpha   90.00
_cell.angle_beta   90.00
_cell.angle_gamma   90.00
#
_symmetry.space_group_name_H-M   'P 1'
#
loop_
_entity.id
_entity.type
_entity.pdbx_description
1 polymer ?
#
loop_
_entity_poly.entity_id
_entity_poly.type
_entity_poly.pdbx_seq_one_letter_code
_entity_poly.pdbx_strand_id
1 'polypeptide(L)'
;MFYLFVMAVILESALALLFNWKPFVENLVPRAVRPVIAFLAAILVVHLLGMDVVAALANALDGTKHEATITGQVITAMVIAGGSAGVNTMLIALGFRSVRTPETTAPKPPPDKAWLALRALDGRSRGDLFVYLTSPPGGANALLGVIKGRSKPASILSWFVSDRGRLPSYGGHTVQPGQDYVIQVRGTDENGVPLPPATYGPLQFAKGAVVDIDVKL
;
A
#
# COMPACT_ATOMS: atom_id res chain seq x y z
N MET A 1 -30.92 7.22 15.97
CA MET A 1 -29.45 7.20 16.15
C MET A 1 -28.81 5.85 15.81
N PHE A 2 -29.31 4.71 16.31
CA PHE A 2 -28.73 3.38 16.02
C PHE A 2 -28.63 3.06 14.52
N TYR A 3 -29.63 3.45 13.72
CA TYR A 3 -29.66 3.21 12.28
C TYR A 3 -28.48 3.84 11.52
N LEU A 4 -28.08 5.08 11.85
CA LEU A 4 -26.95 5.75 11.21
C LEU A 4 -25.63 5.10 11.55
N PHE A 5 -25.51 4.63 12.80
CA PHE A 5 -24.34 3.89 13.24
C PHE A 5 -24.21 2.58 12.47
N VAL A 6 -25.29 1.80 12.36
CA VAL A 6 -25.29 0.56 11.56
C VAL A 6 -24.93 0.85 10.10
N MET A 7 -25.49 1.92 9.52
CA MET A 7 -25.18 2.31 8.14
C MET A 7 -23.71 2.68 7.96
N ALA A 8 -23.14 3.45 8.88
CA ALA A 8 -21.73 3.84 8.85
C ALA A 8 -20.81 2.60 8.96
N VAL A 9 -21.13 1.66 9.84
CA VAL A 9 -20.39 0.40 10.00
C VAL A 9 -20.43 -0.44 8.72
N ILE A 10 -21.61 -0.59 8.12
CA ILE A 10 -21.77 -1.33 6.87
C ILE A 10 -20.96 -0.66 5.76
N LEU A 11 -21.08 0.66 5.60
CA LEU A 11 -20.35 1.41 4.57
C LEU A 11 -18.83 1.32 4.78
N GLU A 12 -18.36 1.46 6.02
CA GLU A 12 -16.94 1.33 6.35
C GLU A 12 -16.42 -0.08 6.02
N SER A 13 -17.16 -1.14 6.38
CA SER A 13 -16.77 -2.52 6.08
C SER A 13 -16.72 -2.80 4.57
N ALA A 14 -17.68 -2.29 3.80
CA ALA A 14 -17.72 -2.43 2.35
C ALA A 14 -16.56 -1.67 1.68
N LEU A 15 -16.31 -0.43 2.07
CA LEU A 15 -15.23 0.39 1.52
C LEU A 15 -13.84 -0.10 1.97
N ALA A 16 -13.73 -0.80 3.10
CA ALA A 16 -12.47 -1.39 3.53
C ALA A 16 -11.93 -2.41 2.51
N LEU A 17 -12.81 -3.15 1.81
CA LEU A 17 -12.40 -4.06 0.74
C LEU A 17 -11.71 -3.30 -0.40
N LEU A 18 -12.30 -2.18 -0.82
CA LEU A 18 -11.74 -1.31 -1.85
C LEU A 18 -10.44 -0.62 -1.38
N PHE A 19 -10.43 -0.09 -0.17
CA PHE A 19 -9.34 0.72 0.36
C PHE A 19 -8.09 -0.06 0.76
N ASN A 20 -8.22 -1.37 1.00
CA ASN A 20 -7.10 -2.28 1.24
C ASN A 20 -6.67 -3.01 -0.04
N TRP A 21 -7.35 -2.79 -1.16
CA TRP A 21 -7.01 -3.45 -2.41
C TRP A 21 -5.68 -2.91 -2.96
N LYS A 22 -4.81 -3.80 -3.42
CA LYS A 22 -3.45 -3.48 -3.88
C LYS A 22 -3.39 -2.38 -4.97
N PRO A 23 -4.18 -2.43 -6.06
CA PRO A 23 -4.20 -1.32 -7.04
C PRO A 23 -4.59 0.02 -6.44
N PHE A 24 -5.48 0.02 -5.45
CA PHE A 24 -5.89 1.26 -4.78
C PHE A 24 -4.74 1.85 -3.98
N VAL A 25 -4.01 1.03 -3.23
CA VAL A 25 -2.89 1.47 -2.39
C VAL A 25 -1.66 1.87 -3.21
N GLU A 26 -1.39 1.17 -4.31
CA GLU A 26 -0.19 1.41 -5.13
C GLU A 26 -0.33 2.62 -6.07
N ASN A 27 -1.54 2.90 -6.58
CA ASN A 27 -1.71 3.94 -7.60
C ASN A 27 -2.30 5.25 -7.04
N LEU A 28 -2.95 5.22 -5.86
CA LEU A 28 -3.65 6.37 -5.30
C LEU A 28 -3.09 6.70 -3.93
N VAL A 29 -3.03 8.00 -3.60
CA VAL A 29 -2.65 8.47 -2.27
C VAL A 29 -3.81 8.20 -1.32
N PRO A 30 -3.75 7.20 -0.42
CA PRO A 30 -4.94 6.75 0.31
C PRO A 30 -5.49 7.84 1.24
N ARG A 31 -4.60 8.68 1.78
CA ARG A 31 -4.96 9.82 2.63
C ARG A 31 -5.82 10.86 1.92
N ALA A 32 -5.62 11.06 0.61
CA ALA A 32 -6.36 12.03 -0.18
C ALA A 32 -7.65 11.43 -0.74
N VAL A 33 -7.61 10.18 -1.19
CA VAL A 33 -8.70 9.60 -1.99
C VAL A 33 -9.76 8.90 -1.15
N ARG A 34 -9.40 8.26 -0.02
CA ARG A 34 -10.37 7.54 0.84
C ARG A 34 -11.52 8.42 1.32
N PRO A 35 -11.30 9.65 1.84
CA PRO A 35 -12.40 10.50 2.31
C PRO A 35 -13.36 10.89 1.19
N VAL A 36 -12.83 11.17 -0.01
CA VAL A 36 -13.63 11.56 -1.17
C VAL A 36 -14.51 10.39 -1.63
N ILE A 37 -13.94 9.20 -1.79
CA ILE A 37 -14.72 8.01 -2.19
C ILE A 37 -15.76 7.66 -1.12
N ALA A 38 -15.39 7.72 0.17
CA ALA A 38 -16.31 7.45 1.26
C ALA A 38 -17.49 8.44 1.25
N PHE A 39 -17.21 9.73 1.00
CA PHE A 39 -18.24 10.75 0.90
C PHE A 39 -19.17 10.55 -0.30
N LEU A 40 -18.61 10.26 -1.48
CA LEU A 40 -19.40 9.98 -2.68
C LEU A 40 -20.28 8.72 -2.51
N ALA A 41 -19.72 7.66 -1.93
CA ALA A 41 -20.47 6.45 -1.62
C ALA A 41 -21.59 6.72 -0.59
N ALA A 42 -21.30 7.51 0.44
CA ALA A 42 -22.30 7.90 1.43
C ALA A 42 -23.41 8.77 0.82
N ILE A 43 -23.09 9.75 -0.03
CA ILE A 43 -24.08 10.56 -0.75
C ILE A 43 -24.99 9.66 -1.58
N LEU A 44 -24.41 8.72 -2.32
CA LEU A 44 -25.18 7.81 -3.17
C LEU A 44 -26.17 6.99 -2.33
N VAL A 45 -25.70 6.37 -1.25
CA VAL A 45 -26.53 5.57 -0.35
C VAL A 45 -27.62 6.43 0.30
N VAL A 46 -27.27 7.61 0.78
CA VAL A 46 -28.20 8.57 1.39
C VAL A 46 -29.29 8.98 0.41
N HIS A 47 -28.92 9.30 -0.83
CA HIS A 47 -29.86 9.74 -1.85
C HIS A 47 -30.79 8.60 -2.29
N LEU A 48 -30.25 7.40 -2.53
CA LEU A 48 -31.04 6.22 -2.91
C LEU A 48 -32.04 5.80 -1.82
N LEU A 49 -31.71 6.02 -0.56
CA LEU A 49 -32.56 5.66 0.59
C LEU A 49 -33.40 6.85 1.09
N GLY A 50 -33.30 8.03 0.49
CA GLY A 50 -34.01 9.24 0.91
C GLY A 50 -33.68 9.68 2.34
N MET A 51 -32.48 9.40 2.84
CA MET A 51 -32.12 9.64 4.24
C MET A 51 -31.81 11.10 4.52
N ASP A 52 -32.60 11.77 5.34
CA ASP A 52 -32.27 13.10 5.86
C ASP A 52 -32.39 13.12 7.39
N VAL A 53 -31.24 13.04 8.06
CA VAL A 53 -31.15 13.05 9.52
C VAL A 53 -31.49 14.41 10.10
N VAL A 54 -31.20 15.48 9.36
CA VAL A 54 -31.46 16.85 9.82
C VAL A 54 -32.97 17.07 9.85
N ALA A 55 -33.67 16.70 8.77
CA ALA A 55 -35.14 16.72 8.74
C ALA A 55 -35.74 15.78 9.79
N ALA A 56 -35.20 14.57 9.96
CA ALA A 56 -35.69 13.63 10.96
C ALA A 56 -35.54 14.15 12.40
N LEU A 57 -34.44 14.85 12.71
CA LEU A 57 -34.22 15.50 14.01
C LEU A 57 -35.14 16.70 14.21
N ALA A 58 -35.27 17.57 13.20
CA ALA A 58 -36.17 18.71 13.27
C ALA A 58 -37.62 18.26 13.52
N ASN A 59 -38.07 17.21 12.82
CA ASN A 59 -39.41 16.65 13.01
C ASN A 59 -39.62 16.05 14.40
N ALA A 60 -38.56 15.49 15.00
CA ALA A 60 -38.62 14.93 16.35
C ALA A 60 -38.67 16.03 17.43
N LEU A 61 -38.09 17.21 17.18
CA LEU A 61 -38.02 18.31 18.14
C LEU A 61 -39.24 19.25 18.04
N ASP A 62 -39.63 19.62 16.82
CA ASP A 62 -40.67 20.64 16.58
C ASP A 62 -42.06 20.03 16.33
N GLY A 63 -42.17 18.71 16.19
CA GLY A 63 -43.44 18.01 15.92
C GLY A 63 -44.05 18.32 14.54
N THR A 64 -43.36 19.09 13.71
CA THR A 64 -43.73 19.47 12.35
C THR A 64 -43.17 18.44 11.35
N LYS A 65 -43.76 18.34 10.15
CA LYS A 65 -43.28 17.44 9.08
C LYS A 65 -42.47 18.22 8.05
N HIS A 66 -41.17 18.29 8.26
CA HIS A 66 -40.18 18.70 7.27
C HIS A 66 -39.90 17.53 6.34
N GLU A 67 -39.89 17.81 5.04
CA GLU A 67 -39.50 16.84 4.02
C GLU A 67 -37.98 16.70 3.95
N ALA A 68 -37.51 15.59 3.37
CA ALA A 68 -36.09 15.37 3.14
C ALA A 68 -35.55 16.39 2.12
N THR A 69 -34.48 17.08 2.49
CA THR A 69 -33.83 18.09 1.67
C THR A 69 -32.50 17.58 1.14
N ILE A 70 -32.09 18.06 -0.04
CA ILE A 70 -30.76 17.74 -0.61
C ILE A 70 -29.65 18.17 0.35
N THR A 71 -29.79 19.34 0.98
CA THR A 71 -28.83 19.84 1.97
C THR A 71 -28.72 18.92 3.19
N GLY A 72 -29.84 18.48 3.75
CA GLY A 72 -29.86 17.56 4.87
C GLY A 72 -29.33 16.16 4.53
N GLN A 73 -29.56 15.70 3.29
CA GLN A 73 -28.93 14.51 2.72
C GLN A 73 -27.40 14.65 2.65
N VAL A 74 -26.88 15.77 2.15
CA VAL A 74 -25.42 16.01 2.09
C VAL A 74 -24.80 16.03 3.49
N ILE A 75 -25.46 16.67 4.46
CA ILE A 75 -24.99 16.68 5.85
C ILE A 75 -25.00 15.26 6.43
N THR A 76 -26.08 14.50 6.19
CA THR A 76 -26.19 13.09 6.59
C THR A 76 -25.07 12.25 5.99
N ALA A 77 -24.76 12.45 4.72
CA ALA A 77 -23.68 11.74 4.04
C ALA A 77 -22.30 12.08 4.62
N MET A 78 -22.04 13.35 4.96
CA MET A 78 -20.81 13.74 5.66
C MET A 78 -20.68 13.03 7.02
N VAL A 79 -21.78 12.92 7.77
CA VAL A 79 -21.80 12.21 9.07
C VAL A 79 -21.47 10.72 8.88
N ILE A 80 -22.07 10.06 7.88
CA ILE A 80 -21.86 8.63 7.60
C ILE A 80 -20.44 8.36 7.05
N ALA A 81 -19.93 9.21 6.15
CA ALA A 81 -18.66 9.02 5.45
C ALA A 81 -17.41 9.18 6.33
N GLY A 82 -17.52 9.82 7.49
CA GLY A 82 -16.39 10.02 8.40
C GLY A 82 -16.33 11.37 9.12
N GLY A 83 -17.40 12.17 9.09
CA GLY A 83 -17.38 13.56 9.57
C GLY A 83 -17.68 13.79 11.05
N SER A 84 -17.98 12.75 11.84
CA SER A 84 -18.10 12.95 13.29
C SER A 84 -16.96 12.24 13.98
N ALA A 85 -16.05 13.02 14.55
CA ALA A 85 -15.17 12.56 15.60
C ALA A 85 -15.96 11.74 16.64
N GLY A 86 -17.24 12.03 16.87
CA GLY A 86 -18.14 11.24 17.71
C GLY A 86 -18.41 9.81 17.21
N VAL A 87 -18.69 9.57 15.92
CA VAL A 87 -18.90 8.19 15.40
C VAL A 87 -17.59 7.41 15.41
N ASN A 88 -16.48 8.04 15.02
CA ASN A 88 -15.16 7.43 15.11
C ASN A 88 -14.78 7.10 16.57
N THR A 89 -14.96 8.05 17.48
CA THR A 89 -14.72 7.86 18.92
C THR A 89 -15.64 6.79 19.51
N MET A 90 -16.90 6.71 19.06
CA MET A 90 -17.84 5.68 19.51
C MET A 90 -17.45 4.29 18.98
N LEU A 91 -17.01 4.18 17.73
CA LEU A 91 -16.49 2.93 17.16
C LEU A 91 -15.20 2.48 17.85
N ILE A 92 -14.32 3.40 18.23
CA ILE A 92 -13.12 3.13 19.03
C ILE A 92 -13.49 2.73 20.46
N ALA A 93 -14.38 3.48 21.13
CA ALA A 93 -14.81 3.23 22.50
C ALA A 93 -15.56 1.91 22.68
N LEU A 94 -16.32 1.50 21.65
CA LEU A 94 -17.03 0.21 21.62
C LEU A 94 -16.13 -0.96 21.17
N GLY A 95 -14.84 -0.73 20.88
CA GLY A 95 -13.89 -1.77 20.51
C GLY A 95 -14.03 -2.30 19.07
N PHE A 96 -14.87 -1.69 18.24
CA PHE A 96 -15.05 -2.08 16.83
C PHE A 96 -13.93 -1.53 15.92
N ARG A 97 -13.12 -0.59 16.39
CA ARG A 97 -12.02 0.04 15.63
C ARG A 97 -10.78 0.24 16.50
N SER A 98 -9.62 -0.22 16.02
CA SER A 98 -8.32 0.15 16.58
C SER A 98 -7.83 1.48 15.98
N VAL A 99 -7.08 2.27 16.75
CA VAL A 99 -6.40 3.46 16.23
C VAL A 99 -5.38 2.99 15.20
N ARG A 100 -5.72 3.09 13.91
CA ARG A 100 -4.79 2.72 12.84
C ARG A 100 -3.73 3.80 12.70
N THR A 101 -2.54 3.55 13.24
CA THR A 101 -1.35 4.33 12.87
C THR A 101 -0.92 3.96 11.44
N PRO A 102 -0.43 4.92 10.62
CA PRO A 102 0.10 4.69 9.27
C PRO A 102 1.23 3.63 9.18
N GLU A 103 1.75 3.22 10.34
CA GLU A 103 2.81 2.21 10.52
C GLU A 103 2.37 0.78 10.15
N THR A 104 1.07 0.54 9.95
CA THR A 104 0.50 -0.81 9.77
C THR A 104 0.38 -1.27 8.32
N THR A 105 0.68 -0.42 7.31
CA THR A 105 0.32 -0.74 5.91
C THR A 105 1.49 -1.11 5.00
N ALA A 106 2.71 -0.70 5.34
CA ALA A 106 3.90 -1.10 4.61
C ALA A 106 4.89 -1.73 5.60
N PRO A 107 5.43 -2.93 5.31
CA PRO A 107 6.48 -3.48 6.14
C PRO A 107 7.66 -2.49 6.02
N LYS A 108 8.19 -2.02 7.15
CA LYS A 108 9.36 -1.12 7.20
C LYS A 108 10.54 -1.91 7.74
N PRO A 109 11.79 -1.65 7.30
CA PRO A 109 12.95 -2.21 7.97
C PRO A 109 12.91 -1.89 9.47
N PRO A 110 13.34 -2.84 10.32
CA PRO A 110 13.60 -2.54 11.73
C PRO A 110 14.49 -1.29 11.88
N PRO A 111 14.33 -0.47 12.94
CA PRO A 111 15.03 0.82 13.06
C PRO A 111 16.56 0.73 13.04
N ASP A 112 17.10 -0.43 13.39
CA ASP A 112 18.53 -0.76 13.46
C ASP A 112 19.08 -1.34 12.14
N LYS A 113 18.24 -1.56 11.15
CA LYS A 113 18.56 -2.27 9.91
C LYS A 113 18.20 -1.47 8.67
N ALA A 114 18.75 -1.87 7.53
CA ALA A 114 18.35 -1.35 6.23
C ALA A 114 17.82 -2.47 5.34
N TRP A 115 17.04 -2.11 4.33
CA TRP A 115 16.52 -3.01 3.32
C TRP A 115 17.10 -2.72 1.95
N LEU A 116 17.55 -3.79 1.31
CA LEU A 116 18.01 -3.83 -0.06
C LEU A 116 17.07 -4.70 -0.87
N ALA A 117 16.58 -4.19 -1.99
CA ALA A 117 15.90 -4.97 -3.00
C ALA A 117 16.47 -4.67 -4.38
N LEU A 118 16.44 -5.69 -5.24
CA LEU A 118 16.99 -5.64 -6.58
C LEU A 118 15.87 -5.97 -7.56
N ARG A 119 15.73 -5.16 -8.60
CA ARG A 119 14.72 -5.33 -9.63
C ARG A 119 15.41 -5.50 -10.98
N ALA A 120 15.20 -6.64 -11.62
CA ALA A 120 15.69 -6.90 -12.96
C ALA A 120 14.76 -6.26 -14.00
N LEU A 121 15.29 -5.30 -14.73
CA LEU A 121 14.63 -4.70 -15.89
C LEU A 121 14.97 -5.49 -17.17
N ASP A 122 14.20 -5.24 -18.22
CA ASP A 122 14.47 -5.80 -19.54
C ASP A 122 15.84 -5.34 -20.06
N GLY A 123 16.69 -6.31 -20.39
CA GLY A 123 18.05 -6.14 -20.87
C GLY A 123 18.45 -7.24 -21.86
N ARG A 124 19.75 -7.41 -22.10
CA ARG A 124 20.29 -8.45 -23.01
C ARG A 124 20.28 -9.84 -22.38
N SER A 125 20.20 -9.93 -21.06
CA SER A 125 20.19 -11.19 -20.35
C SER A 125 18.83 -11.89 -20.47
N ARG A 126 18.86 -13.19 -20.78
CA ARG A 126 17.67 -13.99 -21.13
C ARG A 126 17.45 -15.24 -20.28
N GLY A 127 18.40 -15.55 -19.39
CA GLY A 127 18.28 -16.57 -18.36
C GLY A 127 18.09 -15.99 -16.95
N ASP A 128 18.28 -16.87 -15.97
CA ASP A 128 18.28 -16.55 -14.54
C ASP A 128 19.42 -15.56 -14.21
N LEU A 129 19.11 -14.57 -13.37
CA LEU A 129 20.11 -13.65 -12.83
C LEU A 129 20.52 -14.08 -11.44
N PHE A 130 21.81 -14.33 -11.25
CA PHE A 130 22.40 -14.67 -9.97
C PHE A 130 22.90 -13.41 -9.29
N VAL A 131 22.38 -13.15 -8.09
CA VAL A 131 22.73 -11.99 -7.28
C VAL A 131 23.67 -12.42 -6.17
N TYR A 132 24.82 -11.79 -6.11
CA TYR A 132 25.82 -11.99 -5.07
C TYR A 132 25.97 -10.74 -4.22
N LEU A 133 26.12 -10.93 -2.91
CA LEU A 133 26.41 -9.90 -1.95
C LEU A 133 27.76 -10.19 -1.29
N THR A 134 28.62 -9.18 -1.23
CA THR A 134 29.94 -9.30 -0.63
C THR A 134 30.06 -8.28 0.50
N SER A 135 30.44 -8.74 1.69
CA SER A 135 30.71 -7.90 2.86
C SER A 135 31.77 -8.57 3.73
N PRO A 136 32.92 -7.91 4.02
CA PRO A 136 33.41 -6.63 3.49
C PRO A 136 33.95 -6.74 2.04
N PRO A 137 34.26 -5.61 1.35
CA PRO A 137 34.79 -5.62 -0.02
C PRO A 137 36.07 -6.45 -0.13
N GLY A 138 36.11 -7.41 -1.07
CA GLY A 138 37.20 -8.38 -1.21
C GLY A 138 37.01 -9.69 -0.43
N GLY A 139 35.91 -9.82 0.34
CA GLY A 139 35.49 -11.07 0.97
C GLY A 139 34.88 -12.08 -0.01
N ALA A 140 34.37 -13.19 0.53
CA ALA A 140 33.71 -14.22 -0.27
C ALA A 140 32.36 -13.72 -0.83
N ASN A 141 32.14 -13.95 -2.13
CA ASN A 141 30.86 -13.65 -2.78
C ASN A 141 29.78 -14.63 -2.30
N ALA A 142 28.88 -14.19 -1.42
CA ALA A 142 27.75 -15.00 -1.00
C ALA A 142 26.60 -14.86 -2.01
N LEU A 143 26.02 -15.99 -2.44
CA LEU A 143 24.83 -15.97 -3.29
C LEU A 143 23.64 -15.50 -2.45
N LEU A 144 23.13 -14.31 -2.76
CA LEU A 144 21.98 -13.71 -2.09
C LEU A 144 20.66 -14.34 -2.60
N GLY A 145 20.61 -14.65 -3.90
CA GLY A 145 19.44 -15.29 -4.50
C GLY A 145 19.48 -15.25 -6.03
N VAL A 146 18.39 -15.73 -6.63
CA VAL A 146 18.23 -15.84 -8.09
C VAL A 146 16.95 -15.13 -8.51
N ILE A 147 17.06 -14.21 -9.48
CA ILE A 147 15.91 -13.58 -10.13
C ILE A 147 15.59 -14.37 -11.39
N LYS A 148 14.43 -15.05 -11.40
CA LYS A 148 14.00 -15.96 -12.47
C LYS A 148 13.22 -15.28 -13.61
N GLY A 149 13.14 -13.96 -13.61
CA GLY A 149 12.29 -13.23 -14.53
C GLY A 149 12.67 -11.76 -14.67
N ARG A 150 11.83 -11.03 -15.38
CA ARG A 150 11.98 -9.58 -15.58
C ARG A 150 10.75 -8.88 -15.05
N SER A 151 10.98 -7.70 -14.53
CA SER A 151 9.92 -6.84 -14.00
C SER A 151 9.24 -6.21 -15.19
N LYS A 152 8.01 -6.64 -15.47
CA LYS A 152 7.23 -6.11 -16.59
C LYS A 152 6.58 -4.80 -16.17
N PRO A 153 6.54 -3.78 -17.04
CA PRO A 153 5.80 -2.55 -16.75
C PRO A 153 4.31 -2.85 -16.55
N ALA A 154 3.74 -2.26 -15.50
CA ALA A 154 2.33 -2.09 -15.15
C ALA A 154 1.29 -2.92 -15.92
N SER A 155 1.33 -4.26 -15.77
CA SER A 155 0.24 -5.13 -16.21
C SER A 155 -0.82 -5.20 -15.11
N ILE A 156 -2.11 -5.22 -15.46
CA ILE A 156 -3.20 -5.44 -14.49
C ILE A 156 -2.96 -6.72 -13.64
N LEU A 157 -2.29 -7.73 -14.20
CA LEU A 157 -1.91 -8.95 -13.48
C LEU A 157 -0.88 -8.72 -12.36
N SER A 158 -0.07 -7.65 -12.42
CA SER A 158 0.89 -7.31 -11.35
C SER A 158 0.19 -6.88 -10.06
N TRP A 159 -1.08 -6.49 -10.13
CA TRP A 159 -1.90 -6.24 -8.94
C TRP A 159 -2.36 -7.52 -8.23
N PHE A 160 -2.25 -8.68 -8.88
CA PHE A 160 -2.67 -9.97 -8.33
C PHE A 160 -1.53 -10.95 -8.09
N VAL A 161 -0.36 -10.72 -8.70
CA VAL A 161 0.79 -11.62 -8.63
C VAL A 161 2.02 -10.88 -8.10
N SER A 162 2.93 -11.60 -7.43
CA SER A 162 4.22 -11.07 -7.01
C SER A 162 5.13 -10.77 -8.21
N ASP A 163 5.97 -9.75 -8.07
CA ASP A 163 6.94 -9.40 -9.10
C ASP A 163 8.07 -10.44 -9.14
N ARG A 164 8.07 -11.29 -10.17
CA ARG A 164 9.09 -12.33 -10.39
C ARG A 164 10.44 -11.75 -10.80
N GLY A 165 10.48 -10.47 -11.22
CA GLY A 165 11.71 -9.76 -11.55
C GLY A 165 12.36 -9.08 -10.35
N ARG A 166 11.81 -9.21 -9.13
CA ARG A 166 12.32 -8.56 -7.92
C ARG A 166 12.85 -9.58 -6.90
N LEU A 167 13.97 -9.25 -6.26
CA LEU A 167 14.57 -9.99 -5.15
C LEU A 167 14.77 -9.07 -3.94
N PRO A 168 14.21 -9.42 -2.76
CA PRO A 168 13.15 -10.40 -2.57
C PRO A 168 11.84 -9.98 -3.26
N SER A 169 10.98 -10.96 -3.54
CA SER A 169 9.68 -10.72 -4.21
C SER A 169 8.72 -9.85 -3.39
N TYR A 170 8.97 -9.68 -2.08
CA TYR A 170 8.24 -8.80 -1.17
C TYR A 170 9.19 -8.23 -0.10
N GLY A 171 8.94 -6.99 0.34
CA GLY A 171 9.79 -6.30 1.32
C GLY A 171 11.19 -5.99 0.77
N GLY A 172 12.22 -6.20 1.60
CA GLY A 172 13.63 -6.10 1.21
C GLY A 172 14.53 -7.05 2.00
N HIS A 173 15.69 -7.37 1.45
CA HIS A 173 16.73 -8.12 2.15
C HIS A 173 17.37 -7.26 3.22
N THR A 174 17.51 -7.80 4.42
CA THR A 174 18.01 -7.05 5.57
C THR A 174 19.53 -6.98 5.54
N VAL A 175 20.07 -5.75 5.55
CA VAL A 175 21.51 -5.48 5.59
C VAL A 175 21.85 -4.63 6.82
N GLN A 176 23.08 -4.79 7.33
CA GLN A 176 23.54 -4.05 8.51
C GLN A 176 24.00 -2.63 8.11
N PRO A 177 23.53 -1.57 8.77
CA PRO A 177 23.95 -0.21 8.48
C PRO A 177 25.44 0.02 8.72
N GLY A 178 26.06 0.88 7.92
CA GLY A 178 27.47 1.28 8.08
C GLY A 178 28.52 0.23 7.68
N GLN A 179 28.12 -0.90 7.09
CA GLN A 179 29.05 -1.85 6.45
C GLN A 179 29.12 -1.58 4.94
N ASP A 180 30.30 -1.83 4.36
CA ASP A 180 30.51 -1.75 2.92
C ASP A 180 30.02 -3.03 2.23
N TYR A 181 29.04 -2.88 1.34
CA TYR A 181 28.52 -3.97 0.53
C TYR A 181 28.87 -3.77 -0.95
N VAL A 182 29.27 -4.85 -1.61
CA VAL A 182 29.37 -4.92 -3.07
C VAL A 182 28.35 -5.92 -3.58
N ILE A 183 27.48 -5.47 -4.47
CA ILE A 183 26.43 -6.27 -5.09
C ILE A 183 26.89 -6.60 -6.51
N GLN A 184 26.94 -7.89 -6.86
CA GLN A 184 27.22 -8.33 -8.22
C GLN A 184 26.04 -9.09 -8.77
N VAL A 185 25.59 -8.72 -9.96
CA VAL A 185 24.55 -9.45 -10.69
C VAL A 185 25.16 -10.06 -11.95
N ARG A 186 24.96 -11.37 -12.11
CA ARG A 186 25.48 -12.16 -13.23
C ARG A 186 24.32 -12.78 -14.00
N GLY A 187 24.46 -12.86 -15.31
CA GLY A 187 23.48 -13.46 -16.19
C GLY A 187 24.09 -13.92 -17.51
N THR A 188 23.31 -14.65 -18.29
CA THR A 188 23.68 -15.12 -19.62
C THR A 188 22.81 -14.47 -20.70
N ASP A 189 23.32 -14.40 -21.92
CA ASP A 189 22.58 -13.99 -23.12
C ASP A 189 21.71 -15.14 -23.70
N GLU A 190 21.08 -14.91 -24.85
CA GLU A 190 20.24 -15.91 -25.55
C GLU A 190 21.02 -17.17 -25.94
N ASN A 191 22.33 -17.05 -26.15
CA ASN A 191 23.20 -18.14 -26.57
C ASN A 191 23.86 -18.85 -25.38
N GLY A 192 23.50 -18.49 -24.14
CA GLY A 192 24.11 -19.03 -22.93
C GLY A 192 25.49 -18.46 -22.62
N VAL A 193 25.94 -17.43 -23.34
CA VAL A 193 27.23 -16.77 -23.10
C VAL A 193 27.10 -15.86 -21.87
N PRO A 194 28.01 -15.95 -20.90
CA PRO A 194 27.97 -15.10 -19.71
C PRO A 194 28.21 -13.64 -20.10
N LEU A 195 27.31 -12.76 -19.65
CA LEU A 195 27.42 -11.32 -19.83
C LEU A 195 28.36 -10.73 -18.77
N PRO A 196 28.99 -9.57 -19.04
CA PRO A 196 29.77 -8.85 -18.05
C PRO A 196 28.93 -8.58 -16.78
N PRO A 197 29.46 -8.85 -15.57
CA PRO A 197 28.71 -8.67 -14.33
C PRO A 197 28.39 -7.20 -14.08
N ALA A 198 27.13 -6.91 -13.72
CA ALA A 198 26.74 -5.59 -13.23
C ALA A 198 27.15 -5.50 -11.75
N THR A 199 28.05 -4.58 -11.43
CA THR A 199 28.58 -4.41 -10.06
C THR A 199 28.14 -3.06 -9.50
N TYR A 200 27.57 -3.08 -8.30
CA TYR A 200 27.14 -1.89 -7.57
C TYR A 200 27.88 -1.85 -6.24
N GLY A 201 28.63 -0.77 -6.00
CA GLY A 201 29.30 -0.48 -4.74
C GLY A 201 30.78 -0.14 -4.86
N PRO A 202 31.47 0.01 -3.71
CA PRO A 202 30.97 -0.23 -2.35
C PRO A 202 29.82 0.72 -1.96
N LEU A 203 28.79 0.17 -1.32
CA LEU A 203 27.63 0.90 -0.81
C LEU A 203 27.54 0.75 0.71
N GLN A 204 27.28 1.87 1.39
CA GLN A 204 26.93 1.87 2.81
C GLN A 204 25.47 2.27 2.98
N PHE A 205 24.73 1.48 3.75
CA PHE A 205 23.32 1.75 4.03
C PHE A 205 23.16 2.48 5.37
N ALA A 206 22.31 3.51 5.38
CA ALA A 206 21.91 4.19 6.60
C ALA A 206 20.85 3.39 7.37
N LYS A 207 20.73 3.63 8.68
CA LYS A 207 19.69 3.02 9.54
C LYS A 207 18.30 3.35 8.99
N GLY A 208 17.45 2.33 8.84
CA GLY A 208 16.09 2.46 8.32
C GLY A 208 16.00 2.75 6.81
N ALA A 209 17.11 2.72 6.07
CA ALA A 209 17.09 2.94 4.63
C ALA A 209 16.34 1.81 3.91
N VAL A 210 15.55 2.18 2.89
CA VAL A 210 14.93 1.25 1.94
C VAL A 210 15.49 1.59 0.57
N VAL A 211 16.26 0.67 -0.01
CA VAL A 211 16.95 0.88 -1.29
C VAL A 211 16.47 -0.17 -2.28
N ASP A 212 15.84 0.30 -3.36
CA ASP A 212 15.53 -0.50 -4.55
C ASP A 212 16.54 -0.16 -5.65
N ILE A 213 17.29 -1.16 -6.13
CA ILE A 213 18.26 -1.01 -7.22
C ILE A 213 17.70 -1.66 -8.48
N ASP A 214 17.51 -0.86 -9.53
CA ASP A 214 17.13 -1.34 -10.85
C ASP A 214 18.37 -1.82 -11.61
N VAL A 215 18.33 -3.07 -12.05
CA VAL A 215 19.44 -3.75 -12.73
C VAL A 215 19.08 -4.04 -14.17
N LYS A 216 19.93 -3.57 -15.08
CA LYS A 216 19.84 -3.87 -16.51
C LYS A 216 21.14 -4.56 -16.97
N LEU A 217 20.99 -5.79 -17.46
CA LEU A 217 22.05 -6.66 -17.99
C LEU A 217 21.67 -7.09 -19.39
#